data_AF-A0A1I7ZSU5-F1
#
_entry.id   AF-A0A1I7ZSU5-F1
#
_cell.length_a   1.000
_cell.length_b   1.000
_cell.length_c   1.000
_cell.angle_alpha   90.00
_cell.angle_beta   90.00
_cell.angle_gamma   90.00
#
_symmetry.space_group_name_H-M   'P 1'
#
loop_
_entity.id
_entity.type
_entity.pdbx_description
1 polymer ?
#
loop_
_entity_poly.entity_id
_entity_poly.type
_entity_poly.pdbx_seq_one_letter_code
_entity_poly.pdbx_strand_id
1 'polypeptide(L)'
;MTLKLNYYTFGGPFIGEHRRMHDVVCEVPEEYRVSVLSKKPDPTNQLNFLKPFKPRQYSDDLLFHLFYNVCSEVYQLLVAAELFERGWRYHKGEQVWLTRTKSAIYKQTMTHELAVYTVFDPIIWRVVNREMMIHFLEIEGKPDVPDLNGMVKI
;
A
#
# COMPACT_ATOMS: atom_id res chain seq x y z
N MET A 1 -34.99 12.26 10.16
CA MET A 1 -34.26 11.24 9.38
C MET A 1 -33.41 10.44 10.36
N THR A 2 -33.77 9.18 10.59
CA THR A 2 -33.04 8.31 11.53
C THR A 2 -31.83 7.73 10.79
N LEU A 3 -30.63 8.17 11.13
CA LEU A 3 -29.39 7.54 10.68
C LEU A 3 -29.37 6.11 11.23
N LYS A 4 -29.73 5.12 10.41
CA LYS A 4 -29.42 3.73 10.69
C LYS A 4 -27.90 3.61 10.59
N LEU A 5 -27.23 3.61 11.74
CA LEU A 5 -25.82 3.26 11.85
C LEU A 5 -25.65 1.86 11.24
N ASN A 6 -24.97 1.76 10.09
CA ASN A 6 -24.62 0.47 9.50
C ASN A 6 -23.52 -0.17 10.36
N TYR A 7 -23.92 -0.86 11.42
CA TYR A 7 -23.03 -1.55 12.37
C TYR A 7 -22.05 -2.52 11.71
N TYR A 8 -22.36 -3.00 10.50
CA TYR A 8 -21.47 -3.85 9.72
C TYR A 8 -20.18 -3.16 9.23
N THR A 9 -20.22 -1.85 9.01
CA THR A 9 -19.06 -1.06 8.55
C THR A 9 -18.44 -0.20 9.66
N PHE A 10 -18.99 -0.21 10.88
CA PHE A 10 -18.45 0.57 11.99
C PHE A 10 -17.11 -0.02 12.45
N GLY A 11 -16.02 0.73 12.24
CA GLY A 11 -14.66 0.31 12.58
C GLY A 11 -14.34 0.44 14.07
N GLY A 12 -15.19 1.12 14.85
CA GLY A 12 -15.01 1.36 16.27
C GLY A 12 -14.83 2.84 16.60
N PRO A 13 -14.83 3.21 17.91
CA PRO A 13 -14.85 4.60 18.37
C PRO A 13 -13.63 5.43 17.96
N PHE A 14 -12.52 4.78 17.59
CA PHE A 14 -11.28 5.45 17.14
C PHE A 14 -11.02 5.33 15.63
N ILE A 15 -11.71 4.44 14.94
CA ILE A 15 -11.56 4.16 13.50
C ILE A 15 -12.71 4.82 12.70
N GLY A 16 -13.82 5.15 13.36
CA GLY A 16 -14.95 5.86 12.78
C GLY A 16 -15.85 4.95 11.93
N GLU A 17 -16.32 5.48 10.79
CA GLU A 17 -17.38 4.88 9.97
C GLU A 17 -16.92 3.75 9.04
N HIS A 18 -15.61 3.51 8.89
CA HIS A 18 -15.06 2.56 7.93
C HIS A 18 -14.25 1.44 8.60
N ARG A 19 -14.82 0.24 8.59
CA ARG A 19 -14.14 -1.02 8.90
C ARG A 19 -13.27 -1.39 7.69
N ARG A 20 -12.01 -1.77 7.94
CA ARG A 20 -11.13 -2.22 6.85
C ARG A 20 -11.66 -3.52 6.29
N MET A 21 -11.48 -3.77 4.99
CA MET A 21 -11.99 -5.00 4.37
C MET A 21 -11.46 -6.26 5.06
N HIS A 22 -10.19 -6.24 5.49
CA HIS A 22 -9.57 -7.37 6.21
C HIS A 22 -10.04 -7.53 7.66
N ASP A 23 -10.75 -6.54 8.23
CA ASP A 23 -11.32 -6.61 9.57
C ASP A 23 -12.76 -7.15 9.56
N VAL A 24 -13.37 -7.30 8.38
CA VAL A 24 -14.73 -7.84 8.23
C VAL A 24 -14.70 -9.33 8.49
N VAL A 25 -15.47 -9.79 9.47
CA VAL A 25 -15.63 -11.22 9.74
C VAL A 25 -16.43 -11.81 8.59
N CYS A 26 -15.80 -12.69 7.82
CA CYS A 26 -16.45 -13.48 6.78
C CYS A 26 -16.27 -14.98 7.08
N GLU A 27 -17.29 -15.77 6.75
CA GLU A 27 -17.19 -17.22 6.80
C GLU A 27 -16.35 -17.70 5.62
N VAL A 28 -15.05 -17.84 5.86
CA VAL A 28 -14.11 -18.38 4.87
C VAL A 28 -14.28 -19.91 4.81
N PRO A 29 -14.63 -20.49 3.64
CA PRO A 29 -14.71 -21.94 3.46
C PRO A 29 -13.39 -22.61 3.84
N GLU A 30 -13.45 -23.83 4.37
CA GLU A 30 -12.28 -24.51 4.95
C GLU A 30 -11.12 -24.65 3.96
N GLU A 31 -11.42 -24.90 2.68
CA GLU A 31 -10.48 -25.02 1.58
C GLU A 31 -9.69 -23.73 1.30
N TYR A 32 -10.19 -22.57 1.73
CA TYR A 32 -9.51 -21.28 1.58
C TYR A 32 -8.79 -20.82 2.86
N ARG A 33 -8.85 -21.60 3.95
CA ARG A 33 -8.15 -21.28 5.22
C ARG A 33 -6.68 -21.67 5.14
N VAL A 34 -5.96 -21.09 4.19
CA VAL A 34 -4.59 -21.47 3.82
C VAL A 34 -3.63 -21.40 5.02
N SER A 35 -3.83 -20.47 5.97
CA SER A 35 -3.01 -20.38 7.19
C SER A 35 -3.11 -21.59 8.12
N VAL A 36 -4.21 -22.34 8.04
CA VAL A 36 -4.44 -23.60 8.75
C VAL A 36 -4.00 -24.78 7.88
N LEU A 37 -4.35 -24.76 6.59
CA LEU A 37 -4.02 -25.83 5.65
C LEU A 37 -2.50 -25.94 5.41
N SER A 38 -1.77 -24.82 5.44
CA SER A 38 -0.32 -24.78 5.33
C SER A 38 0.39 -25.50 6.48
N LYS A 39 -0.32 -25.77 7.59
CA LYS A 39 0.19 -26.52 8.75
C LYS A 39 -0.15 -28.01 8.68
N LYS A 40 -0.88 -28.45 7.65
CA LYS A 40 -1.27 -29.83 7.43
C LYS A 40 -0.52 -30.40 6.21
N PRO A 41 -0.11 -31.67 6.24
CA PRO A 41 0.44 -32.33 5.06
C PRO A 41 -0.64 -32.45 3.98
N ASP A 42 -0.23 -32.27 2.73
CA ASP A 42 -1.07 -32.46 1.55
C ASP A 42 -1.29 -33.97 1.26
N PRO A 43 -2.09 -34.36 0.25
CA PRO A 43 -2.31 -35.76 -0.11
C PRO A 43 -1.04 -36.53 -0.50
N THR A 44 0.06 -35.83 -0.80
CA THR A 44 1.39 -36.42 -1.07
C THR A 44 2.30 -36.44 0.16
N ASN A 45 1.75 -36.12 1.34
CA ASN A 45 2.44 -36.02 2.63
C ASN A 45 3.49 -34.90 2.70
N GLN A 46 3.33 -33.83 1.91
CA GLN A 46 4.21 -32.67 1.90
C GLN A 46 3.58 -31.49 2.63
N LEU A 47 4.37 -30.74 3.40
CA LEU A 47 3.91 -29.55 4.10
C LEU A 47 4.06 -28.31 3.21
N ASN A 48 2.95 -27.60 2.99
CA ASN A 48 2.94 -26.40 2.17
C ASN A 48 3.26 -25.17 3.02
N PHE A 49 4.41 -24.53 2.81
CA PHE A 49 4.75 -23.30 3.52
C PHE A 49 4.28 -22.07 2.76
N LEU A 50 3.70 -21.11 3.48
CA LEU A 50 3.46 -19.78 2.95
C LEU A 50 4.78 -19.07 2.73
N LYS A 51 4.92 -18.40 1.58
CA LYS A 51 6.10 -17.58 1.32
C LYS A 51 6.12 -16.41 2.29
N PRO A 52 7.28 -16.08 2.88
CA PRO A 52 7.40 -14.91 3.74
C PRO A 52 7.16 -13.63 2.94
N PHE A 53 6.78 -12.58 3.65
CA PHE A 53 6.59 -11.25 3.08
C PHE A 53 7.88 -10.74 2.45
N LYS A 54 7.88 -10.51 1.13
CA LYS A 54 9.06 -10.09 0.35
C LYS A 54 8.64 -9.04 -0.69
N PRO A 55 8.57 -7.73 -0.32
CA PRO A 55 8.13 -6.63 -1.20
C PRO A 55 8.82 -6.61 -2.57
N ARG A 56 10.12 -6.89 -2.59
CA ARG A 56 10.95 -6.98 -3.80
C ARG A 56 10.40 -7.93 -4.87
N GLN A 57 9.61 -8.94 -4.48
CA GLN A 57 9.04 -9.92 -5.41
C GLN A 57 7.63 -9.53 -5.91
N TYR A 58 7.06 -8.45 -5.38
CA TYR A 58 5.70 -8.01 -5.70
C TYR A 58 5.69 -7.01 -6.85
N SER A 59 4.59 -6.97 -7.60
CA SER A 59 4.33 -5.94 -8.61
C SER A 59 4.03 -4.59 -7.95
N ASP A 60 4.21 -3.50 -8.70
CA ASP A 60 3.86 -2.16 -8.21
C ASP A 60 2.39 -2.06 -7.81
N ASP A 61 1.48 -2.68 -8.57
CA ASP A 61 0.04 -2.75 -8.25
C ASP A 61 -0.23 -3.37 -6.87
N LEU A 62 0.43 -4.50 -6.56
CA LEU A 62 0.30 -5.14 -5.25
C LEU A 62 0.92 -4.27 -4.14
N LEU A 63 2.04 -3.59 -4.42
CA LEU A 63 2.64 -2.64 -3.47
C LEU A 63 1.69 -1.47 -3.19
N PHE A 64 1.05 -0.88 -4.20
CA PHE A 64 0.02 0.14 -3.98
C PHE A 64 -1.13 -0.41 -3.16
N HIS A 65 -1.61 -1.63 -3.47
CA HIS A 65 -2.68 -2.27 -2.70
C HIS A 65 -2.31 -2.37 -1.22
N LEU A 66 -1.11 -2.88 -0.92
CA LEU A 66 -0.62 -3.01 0.44
C LEU A 66 -0.47 -1.65 1.13
N PHE A 67 0.07 -0.64 0.45
CA PHE A 67 0.28 0.70 1.01
C PHE A 67 -1.04 1.38 1.42
N TYR A 68 -2.06 1.32 0.56
CA TYR A 68 -3.33 2.00 0.81
C TYR A 68 -4.32 1.19 1.65
N ASN A 69 -4.26 -0.14 1.62
CA ASN A 69 -5.28 -1.00 2.25
C ASN A 69 -4.78 -1.81 3.45
N VAL A 70 -3.47 -1.96 3.64
CA VAL A 70 -2.89 -2.72 4.76
C VAL A 70 -2.16 -1.77 5.69
N CYS A 71 -2.92 -1.08 6.55
CA CYS A 71 -2.39 -0.07 7.46
C CYS A 71 -1.80 -0.68 8.75
N SER A 72 -0.77 -1.52 8.60
CA SER A 72 0.14 -1.83 9.69
C SER A 72 1.43 -1.04 9.43
N GLU A 73 1.86 -0.24 10.42
CA GLU A 73 2.93 0.75 10.27
C GLU A 73 4.20 0.13 9.65
N VAL A 74 4.59 -1.07 10.11
CA VAL A 74 5.78 -1.75 9.61
C VAL A 74 5.65 -2.17 8.15
N TYR A 75 4.53 -2.79 7.76
CA TYR A 75 4.34 -3.26 6.38
C TYR A 75 4.20 -2.09 5.41
N GLN A 76 3.51 -1.03 5.81
CA GLN A 76 3.36 0.18 5.01
C GLN A 76 4.72 0.85 4.77
N LEU A 77 5.59 0.93 5.79
CA LEU A 77 6.96 1.45 5.65
C LEU A 77 7.81 0.59 4.72
N LEU A 78 7.75 -0.74 4.85
CA LEU A 78 8.48 -1.67 3.97
C LEU A 78 8.06 -1.53 2.50
N VAL A 79 6.76 -1.38 2.26
CA VAL A 79 6.20 -1.18 0.92
C VAL A 79 6.59 0.19 0.37
N ALA A 80 6.53 1.24 1.19
CA ALA A 80 6.95 2.59 0.80
C ALA A 80 8.43 2.63 0.43
N ALA A 81 9.29 1.95 1.20
CA ALA A 81 10.71 1.84 0.90
C ALA A 81 10.95 1.12 -0.44
N GLU A 82 10.22 0.03 -0.70
CA GLU A 82 10.33 -0.68 -1.97
C GLU A 82 9.87 0.19 -3.17
N LEU A 83 8.74 0.89 -3.05
CA LEU A 83 8.29 1.84 -4.07
C LEU A 83 9.30 2.96 -4.31
N PHE A 84 9.92 3.48 -3.24
CA PHE A 84 10.97 4.50 -3.33
C PHE A 84 12.20 4.02 -4.13
N GLU A 85 12.68 2.80 -3.85
CA GLU A 85 13.79 2.16 -4.56
C GLU A 85 13.46 1.93 -6.05
N ARG A 86 12.17 1.74 -6.39
CA ARG A 86 11.68 1.64 -7.78
C ARG A 86 11.51 2.99 -8.48
N GLY A 87 11.81 4.10 -7.81
CA GLY A 87 11.74 5.45 -8.38
C GLY A 87 10.38 6.13 -8.25
N TRP A 88 9.47 5.56 -7.46
CA TRP A 88 8.25 6.24 -7.05
C TRP A 88 8.53 7.22 -5.91
N ARG A 89 7.79 8.32 -5.86
CA ARG A 89 7.86 9.34 -4.81
C ARG A 89 6.45 9.61 -4.30
N TYR A 90 6.31 9.72 -2.98
CA TYR A 90 5.01 9.97 -2.39
C TYR A 90 4.80 11.47 -2.21
N HIS A 91 3.66 11.97 -2.68
CA HIS A 91 3.25 13.36 -2.50
C HIS A 91 2.33 13.47 -1.29
N LYS A 92 2.76 14.15 -0.23
CA LYS A 92 2.04 14.21 1.05
C LYS A 92 0.65 14.85 0.95
N GLY A 93 0.54 15.95 0.20
CA GLY A 93 -0.72 16.70 0.09
C GLY A 93 -1.79 15.92 -0.68
N GLU A 94 -1.49 15.59 -1.94
CA GLU A 94 -2.34 14.77 -2.82
C GLU A 94 -2.47 13.29 -2.40
N GLN A 95 -1.60 12.79 -1.51
CA GLN A 95 -1.58 11.39 -1.04
C GLN A 95 -1.43 10.34 -2.15
N VAL A 96 -0.65 10.67 -3.18
CA VAL A 96 -0.41 9.82 -4.36
C VAL A 96 1.06 9.43 -4.53
N TRP A 97 1.30 8.28 -5.15
CA TRP A 97 2.62 7.91 -5.65
C TRP A 97 2.81 8.41 -7.08
N LEU A 98 3.94 9.04 -7.36
CA LEU A 98 4.27 9.59 -8.67
C LEU A 98 5.72 9.31 -9.09
N THR A 99 5.97 9.37 -10.38
CA THR A 99 7.32 9.38 -10.95
C THR A 99 7.41 10.37 -12.10
N ARG A 100 8.57 11.02 -12.24
CA ARG A 100 8.78 12.08 -13.22
C ARG A 100 8.92 11.46 -14.61
N THR A 101 8.10 11.88 -15.56
CA THR A 101 8.26 11.45 -16.96
C THR A 101 9.49 12.13 -17.57
N LYS A 102 10.33 11.38 -18.29
CA LYS A 102 11.57 11.91 -18.89
C LYS A 102 11.35 13.01 -19.94
N SER A 103 10.14 13.14 -20.46
CA SER A 103 9.84 13.87 -21.70
C SER A 103 9.20 15.24 -21.52
N ALA A 104 8.89 15.69 -20.30
CA ALA A 104 7.99 16.84 -20.11
C ALA A 104 8.37 17.73 -18.92
N ILE A 105 9.57 18.31 -18.94
CA ILE A 105 9.93 19.39 -18.00
C ILE A 105 9.55 20.72 -18.65
N TYR A 106 8.53 21.39 -18.12
CA TYR A 106 8.12 22.69 -18.65
C TYR A 106 8.88 23.83 -17.96
N LYS A 107 8.95 23.80 -16.63
CA LYS A 107 9.63 24.83 -15.80
C LYS A 107 10.12 24.22 -14.50
N GLN A 108 11.32 24.57 -14.05
CA GLN A 108 11.87 24.16 -12.77
C GLN A 108 12.55 25.35 -12.07
N THR A 109 12.24 25.54 -10.79
CA THR A 109 12.90 26.50 -9.91
C THR A 109 13.65 25.73 -8.81
N MET A 110 14.23 26.44 -7.83
CA MET A 110 14.88 25.78 -6.69
C MET A 110 13.90 25.11 -5.73
N THR A 111 12.62 25.50 -5.74
CA THR A 111 11.63 25.08 -4.74
C THR A 111 10.49 24.25 -5.31
N HIS A 112 10.23 24.38 -6.62
CA HIS A 112 9.15 23.66 -7.28
C HIS A 112 9.47 23.35 -8.75
N GLU A 113 8.70 22.46 -9.33
CA GLU A 113 8.73 22.19 -10.77
C GLU A 113 7.34 21.97 -11.34
N LEU A 114 7.16 22.31 -12.61
CA LEU A 114 5.96 22.03 -13.39
C LEU A 114 6.32 21.06 -14.50
N ALA A 115 5.75 19.87 -14.45
CA ALA A 115 6.04 18.77 -15.36
C ALA A 115 4.83 17.83 -15.50
N VAL A 116 4.89 16.93 -16.50
CA VAL A 116 4.00 15.76 -16.53
C VAL A 116 4.60 14.65 -15.67
N TYR A 117 3.76 14.11 -14.78
CA TYR A 117 4.08 12.96 -13.94
C TYR A 117 3.22 11.78 -14.31
N THR A 118 3.82 10.60 -14.18
CA THR A 118 3.09 9.35 -14.15
C THR A 118 2.69 9.10 -12.70
N VAL A 119 1.38 9.16 -12.42
CA VAL A 119 0.78 9.13 -11.09
C VAL A 119 -0.06 7.88 -10.95
N PHE A 120 0.07 7.17 -9.84
CA PHE A 120 -0.90 6.16 -9.45
C PHE A 120 -2.06 6.82 -8.69
N ASP A 121 -3.26 6.77 -9.27
CA ASP A 121 -4.47 7.31 -8.68
C ASP A 121 -5.21 6.20 -7.89
N PRO A 122 -5.27 6.30 -6.54
CA PRO A 122 -5.86 5.27 -5.70
C PRO A 122 -7.39 5.23 -5.77
N ILE A 123 -8.05 6.30 -6.26
CA ILE A 123 -9.51 6.37 -6.34
C ILE A 123 -10.02 5.55 -7.52
N ILE A 124 -9.38 5.69 -8.69
CA ILE A 124 -9.73 4.94 -9.91
C ILE A 124 -8.88 3.69 -10.11
N TRP A 125 -7.88 3.46 -9.25
CA TRP A 125 -6.95 2.33 -9.30
C TRP A 125 -6.19 2.21 -10.64
N ARG A 126 -5.64 3.33 -11.13
CA ARG A 126 -4.95 3.40 -12.43
C ARG A 126 -3.73 4.30 -12.39
N VAL A 127 -2.75 3.95 -13.21
CA VAL A 127 -1.64 4.83 -13.55
C VAL A 127 -2.10 5.79 -14.65
N VAL A 128 -1.95 7.09 -14.40
CA VAL A 128 -2.36 8.18 -15.30
C VAL A 128 -1.23 9.18 -15.47
N ASN A 129 -1.21 9.90 -16.60
CA ASN A 129 -0.32 11.04 -16.77
C ASN A 129 -1.06 12.32 -16.34
N ARG A 130 -0.45 13.11 -15.46
CA ARG A 130 -1.02 14.34 -14.93
C ARG A 130 0.01 15.46 -15.00
N GLU A 131 -0.35 16.61 -15.53
CA GLU A 131 0.44 17.83 -15.39
C GLU A 131 0.29 18.34 -13.94
N MET A 132 1.40 18.48 -13.22
CA MET A 132 1.39 18.86 -11.81
C MET A 132 2.51 19.88 -11.54
N MET A 133 2.20 20.83 -10.67
CA MET A 133 3.22 21.63 -9.99
C MET A 133 3.59 20.94 -8.69
N ILE A 134 4.84 20.49 -8.58
CA ILE A 134 5.34 19.79 -7.41
C ILE A 134 6.25 20.71 -6.61
N HIS A 135 5.88 20.96 -5.36
CA HIS A 135 6.78 21.58 -4.39
C HIS A 135 7.67 20.52 -3.77
N PHE A 136 8.99 20.70 -3.81
CA PHE A 136 9.93 19.67 -3.34
C PHE A 136 9.78 19.33 -1.85
N LEU A 137 9.21 20.23 -1.04
CA LEU A 137 8.90 20.00 0.37
C LEU A 137 7.68 19.09 0.59
N GLU A 138 6.81 18.94 -0.40
CA GLU A 138 5.62 18.07 -0.34
C GLU A 138 5.91 16.63 -0.75
N ILE A 139 7.08 16.39 -1.33
CA ILE A 139 7.56 15.05 -1.67
C ILE A 139 8.27 14.42 -0.47
N GLU A 140 7.91 13.17 -0.18
CA GLU A 140 8.61 12.39 0.84
C GLU A 140 9.98 11.89 0.37
N GLY A 141 10.89 11.87 1.34
CA GLY A 141 12.21 11.26 1.20
C GLY A 141 12.16 9.73 1.29
N LYS A 142 13.33 9.12 1.38
CA LYS A 142 13.44 7.69 1.66
C LYS A 142 12.80 7.39 3.03
N PRO A 143 11.85 6.46 3.13
CA PRO A 143 11.27 6.06 4.41
C PRO A 143 12.34 5.50 5.36
N ASP A 144 12.27 5.87 6.63
CA ASP A 144 13.09 5.27 7.68
C ASP A 144 12.45 3.95 8.13
N VAL A 145 13.05 2.84 7.74
CA VAL A 145 12.56 1.50 8.07
C VAL A 145 13.33 1.03 9.31
N PRO A 146 12.65 0.84 10.47
CA PRO A 146 13.32 0.35 11.67
C PRO A 146 13.91 -1.05 11.44
N ASP A 147 14.98 -1.41 12.15
CA ASP A 147 15.55 -2.76 12.06
C ASP A 147 14.51 -3.79 12.54
N LEU A 148 14.02 -4.60 11.61
CA LEU A 148 12.94 -5.56 11.85
C LEU A 148 13.43 -6.92 12.36
N ASN A 149 14.73 -7.10 12.57
CA ASN A 149 15.32 -8.35 13.08
C ASN A 149 14.72 -8.82 14.44
N GLY A 150 13.92 -7.99 15.12
CA GLY A 150 13.16 -8.37 16.33
C GLY A 150 11.62 -8.23 16.24
N MET A 151 11.06 -7.63 15.19
CA MET A 151 9.63 -7.27 15.14
C MET A 151 8.79 -8.16 14.22
N VAL A 152 9.38 -8.76 13.19
CA VAL A 152 8.69 -9.69 12.30
C VAL A 152 9.25 -11.09 12.55
N LYS A 153 8.63 -11.84 13.47
CA LYS A 153 8.90 -13.28 13.58
C LYS A 153 8.40 -13.93 12.29
N ILE A 154 9.35 -14.30 11.43
CA ILE A 154 9.14 -15.16 10.26
C ILE A 154 8.76 -16.57 10.77
#